data_AF-A0A969VG35-F1
#
_entry.id   AF-A0A969VG35-F1
#
_cell.length_a   1.000
_cell.length_b   1.000
_cell.length_c   1.000
_cell.angle_alpha   90.00
_cell.angle_beta   90.00
_cell.angle_gamma   90.00
#
_symmetry.space_group_name_H-M   'P 1'
#
loop_
_entity.id
_entity.type
_entity.pdbx_description
1 polymer ?
#
loop_
_entity_poly.entity_id
_entity_poly.type
_entity_poly.pdbx_seq_one_letter_code
_entity_poly.pdbx_strand_id
1 'polypeptide(L)'
;MQQLGIESTITTTNTAAGIGNLAAKTLLNNKYTDGSNQLNNYTDTTNYKPVNTWDKITDPNRWQPLSIDNGNHVQKFLTPQWGDVTPFALQPGNQYLPPPAAEFGTQAYIDQALQIIEYSASLTDEQKVIAEYWADGPQTILPPGHWHLIAEYVSTRDKLSLDDNVKLFFTLGNAVSDAGIAAWDAKEHYDYVRPITAIQYLAANHLLPNDHPLVRTNPQTNVQEIYTWAGPDRGSQWIDGTTWLPYQKSTFITPPFAEYVSGHSTFSAASAEILKRFTNSDELGACHTQLSNTSTFETHTPSNSIKLCWDTFTSAADEAGISRLYGGIHFQDGDINGRVLGRKVGAAVWEKAQYYINGGKVAKSIPESSSVVGLLTFVAFSAVSFIKSNPISRMRK
;
A
#
# COMPACT_ATOMS: atom_id res chain seq x y z
N MET A 1 -16.21 -26.14 17.32
CA MET A 1 -16.35 -27.42 16.56
C MET A 1 -16.72 -28.58 17.47
N GLN A 2 -15.91 -28.95 18.48
CA GLN A 2 -16.27 -30.02 19.44
C GLN A 2 -17.59 -29.77 20.19
N GLN A 3 -17.87 -28.54 20.62
CA GLN A 3 -19.14 -28.17 21.26
C GLN A 3 -20.36 -28.21 20.31
N LEU A 4 -20.14 -28.25 18.99
CA LEU A 4 -21.19 -28.35 17.97
C LEU A 4 -21.32 -29.79 17.41
N GLY A 5 -20.57 -30.76 17.95
CA GLY A 5 -20.56 -32.15 17.46
C GLY A 5 -19.96 -32.33 16.06
N ILE A 6 -19.19 -31.36 15.57
CA ILE A 6 -18.56 -31.41 14.24
C ILE A 6 -17.20 -32.09 14.37
N GLU A 7 -17.08 -33.31 13.84
CA GLU A 7 -15.82 -34.05 13.73
C GLU A 7 -15.04 -33.61 12.48
N SER A 8 -13.79 -33.15 12.65
CA SER A 8 -12.95 -32.65 11.56
C SER A 8 -12.36 -33.73 10.66
N THR A 9 -12.52 -35.01 11.02
CA THR A 9 -11.97 -36.17 10.30
C THR A 9 -12.90 -36.71 9.21
N ILE A 10 -14.21 -36.42 9.30
CA ILE A 10 -15.21 -36.87 8.33
C ILE A 10 -15.07 -36.05 7.05
N THR A 11 -14.82 -36.67 5.90
CA THR A 11 -14.60 -35.97 4.61
C THR A 11 -15.56 -36.47 3.52
N THR A 12 -16.75 -36.90 3.91
CA THR A 12 -17.77 -37.43 2.99
C THR A 12 -18.50 -36.32 2.23
N THR A 13 -18.94 -36.58 1.00
CA THR A 13 -19.68 -35.61 0.17
C THR A 13 -21.20 -35.63 0.40
N ASN A 14 -21.69 -36.47 1.31
CA ASN A 14 -23.12 -36.65 1.60
C ASN A 14 -23.60 -35.90 2.85
N THR A 15 -22.72 -35.15 3.53
CA THR A 15 -23.07 -34.30 4.68
C THR A 15 -22.44 -32.91 4.54
N ALA A 16 -23.07 -31.88 5.08
CA ALA A 16 -22.52 -30.53 5.04
C ALA A 16 -21.15 -30.42 5.74
N ALA A 17 -21.01 -31.06 6.92
CA ALA A 17 -19.75 -31.11 7.66
C ALA A 17 -18.66 -31.84 6.86
N GLY A 18 -18.99 -32.98 6.25
CA GLY A 18 -18.05 -33.73 5.42
C GLY A 18 -17.56 -32.96 4.20
N ILE A 19 -18.46 -32.22 3.54
CA ILE A 19 -18.12 -31.32 2.41
C ILE A 19 -17.17 -30.22 2.88
N GLY A 20 -17.47 -29.54 4.00
CA GLY A 20 -16.63 -28.48 4.54
C GLY A 20 -15.22 -28.96 4.92
N ASN A 21 -15.13 -30.10 5.60
CA ASN A 21 -13.85 -30.72 5.96
C ASN A 21 -13.06 -31.15 4.72
N LEU A 22 -13.72 -31.71 3.70
CA LEU A 22 -13.07 -32.10 2.45
C LEU A 22 -12.53 -30.86 1.70
N ALA A 23 -13.32 -29.80 1.61
CA ALA A 23 -12.90 -28.55 0.98
C ALA A 23 -11.68 -27.94 1.68
N ALA A 24 -11.71 -27.84 3.01
CA ALA A 24 -10.59 -27.34 3.81
C ALA A 24 -9.33 -28.19 3.64
N LYS A 25 -9.47 -29.52 3.71
CA LYS A 25 -8.34 -30.44 3.52
C LYS A 25 -7.73 -30.31 2.12
N THR A 26 -8.55 -30.25 1.08
CA THR A 26 -8.08 -30.07 -0.30
C THR A 26 -7.34 -28.74 -0.47
N LEU A 27 -7.88 -27.65 0.07
CA LEU A 27 -7.22 -26.35 0.04
C LEU A 27 -5.87 -26.38 0.76
N LEU A 28 -5.82 -26.89 1.99
CA LEU A 28 -4.57 -26.97 2.76
C LEU A 28 -3.52 -27.83 2.05
N ASN A 29 -3.92 -28.98 1.51
CA ASN A 29 -3.01 -29.84 0.74
C ASN A 29 -2.43 -29.13 -0.49
N ASN A 30 -3.24 -28.31 -1.18
CA ASN A 30 -2.76 -27.51 -2.29
C ASN A 30 -1.78 -26.41 -1.82
N LYS A 31 -2.07 -25.77 -0.68
CA LYS A 31 -1.27 -24.67 -0.13
C LYS A 31 0.04 -25.11 0.51
N TYR A 32 0.17 -26.36 0.97
CA TYR A 32 1.45 -26.87 1.48
C TYR A 32 2.59 -26.90 0.46
N THR A 33 2.26 -26.89 -0.84
CA THR A 33 3.24 -26.93 -1.93
C THR A 33 3.17 -25.70 -2.82
N ASP A 34 2.56 -24.61 -2.36
CA ASP A 34 2.32 -23.43 -3.20
C ASP A 34 3.53 -22.50 -3.33
N GLY A 35 4.64 -22.76 -2.62
CA GLY A 35 5.82 -21.90 -2.60
C GLY A 35 5.94 -21.03 -1.34
N SER A 36 4.89 -20.93 -0.52
CA SER A 36 4.92 -20.15 0.75
C SER A 36 5.87 -20.73 1.79
N ASN A 37 6.18 -22.02 1.67
CA ASN A 37 6.97 -22.79 2.62
C ASN A 37 6.33 -22.89 4.03
N GLN A 38 4.99 -22.90 4.09
CA GLN A 38 4.21 -22.94 5.34
C GLN A 38 4.64 -24.06 6.31
N LEU A 39 4.90 -25.28 5.81
CA LEU A 39 5.26 -26.42 6.66
C LEU A 39 6.61 -26.26 7.38
N ASN A 40 7.47 -25.35 6.87
CA ASN A 40 8.74 -25.00 7.50
C ASN A 40 8.69 -23.60 8.13
N ASN A 41 7.50 -23.17 8.57
CA ASN A 41 7.28 -21.88 9.22
C ASN A 41 7.65 -20.68 8.33
N TYR A 42 7.39 -20.78 7.02
CA TYR A 42 7.61 -19.74 6.02
C TYR A 42 9.08 -19.28 5.90
N THR A 43 10.03 -20.13 6.27
CA THR A 43 11.45 -19.81 6.16
C THR A 43 11.85 -19.49 4.72
N ASP A 44 12.80 -18.57 4.57
CA ASP A 44 13.35 -18.19 3.27
C ASP A 44 13.90 -19.40 2.50
N THR A 45 13.49 -19.55 1.24
CA THR A 45 13.94 -20.58 0.29
C THR A 45 14.78 -20.03 -0.85
N THR A 46 14.92 -18.71 -0.96
CA THR A 46 15.64 -17.98 -2.03
C THR A 46 17.12 -17.78 -1.70
N ASN A 47 17.51 -17.89 -0.41
CA ASN A 47 18.81 -17.48 0.10
C ASN A 47 19.10 -15.99 -0.10
N TYR A 48 18.07 -15.16 0.06
CA TYR A 48 18.19 -13.71 -0.08
C TYR A 48 19.29 -13.16 0.84
N LYS A 49 20.11 -12.26 0.30
CA LYS A 49 21.15 -11.55 1.05
C LYS A 49 21.11 -10.07 0.68
N PRO A 50 20.88 -9.16 1.64
CA PRO A 50 20.89 -7.74 1.34
C PRO A 50 22.29 -7.31 0.92
N VAL A 51 22.37 -6.38 -0.03
CA VAL A 51 23.64 -5.76 -0.47
C VAL A 51 24.25 -4.91 0.66
N ASN A 52 23.39 -4.26 1.44
CA ASN A 52 23.78 -3.44 2.58
C ASN A 52 23.76 -4.25 3.89
N THR A 53 24.63 -3.88 4.83
CA THR A 53 24.55 -4.35 6.22
C THR A 53 23.91 -3.28 7.09
N TRP A 54 23.49 -3.66 8.30
CA TRP A 54 22.82 -2.75 9.22
C TRP A 54 23.65 -1.52 9.59
N ASP A 55 24.98 -1.65 9.54
CA ASP A 55 25.98 -0.64 9.89
C ASP A 55 26.70 -0.04 8.68
N LYS A 56 26.45 -0.54 7.46
CA LYS A 56 27.14 -0.06 6.25
C LYS A 56 26.24 -0.08 5.01
N ILE A 57 26.09 1.10 4.42
CA ILE A 57 25.43 1.31 3.13
C ILE A 57 26.49 1.23 2.03
N THR A 58 26.50 0.12 1.28
CA THR A 58 27.37 -0.12 0.13
C THR A 58 26.73 0.37 -1.17
N ASP A 59 25.42 0.19 -1.32
CA ASP A 59 24.63 0.69 -2.46
C ASP A 59 23.41 1.45 -1.94
N PRO A 60 23.33 2.79 -2.14
CA PRO A 60 22.22 3.61 -1.66
C PRO A 60 20.89 3.30 -2.37
N ASN A 61 20.87 2.57 -3.49
CA ASN A 61 19.64 2.12 -4.12
C ASN A 61 19.05 0.86 -3.47
N ARG A 62 19.80 0.16 -2.62
CA ARG A 62 19.42 -1.17 -2.11
C ARG A 62 18.88 -1.12 -0.68
N TRP A 63 18.02 -2.06 -0.33
CA TRP A 63 17.46 -2.18 1.01
C TRP A 63 18.57 -2.39 2.03
N GLN A 64 18.42 -1.75 3.18
CA GLN A 64 19.30 -1.90 4.33
C GLN A 64 18.52 -2.53 5.47
N PRO A 65 18.95 -3.68 6.01
CA PRO A 65 18.34 -4.25 7.21
C PRO A 65 18.65 -3.34 8.41
N LEU A 66 17.63 -2.91 9.16
CA LEU A 66 17.84 -2.06 10.34
C LEU A 66 18.14 -2.89 11.59
N SER A 67 18.65 -2.25 12.64
CA SER A 67 18.85 -2.87 13.96
C SER A 67 18.29 -2.01 15.09
N ILE A 68 17.65 -2.64 16.08
CA ILE A 68 17.11 -1.95 17.28
C ILE A 68 18.08 -1.81 18.44
N ASP A 69 19.13 -2.61 18.46
CA ASP A 69 20.03 -2.71 19.61
C ASP A 69 21.46 -3.00 19.15
N ASN A 70 21.90 -2.21 18.18
CA ASN A 70 23.29 -2.11 17.74
C ASN A 70 23.88 -3.46 17.29
N GLY A 71 23.10 -4.21 16.50
CA GLY A 71 23.53 -5.43 15.84
C GLY A 71 23.05 -6.74 16.48
N ASN A 72 22.47 -6.72 17.69
CA ASN A 72 21.97 -7.95 18.31
C ASN A 72 20.67 -8.45 17.64
N HIS A 73 19.79 -7.54 17.24
CA HIS A 73 18.59 -7.83 16.46
C HIS A 73 18.66 -7.03 15.16
N VAL A 74 19.19 -7.68 14.12
CA VAL A 74 19.21 -7.17 12.74
C VAL A 74 18.02 -7.74 11.99
N GLN A 75 17.31 -6.87 11.27
CA GLN A 75 16.21 -7.29 10.42
C GLN A 75 16.64 -8.30 9.37
N LYS A 76 15.73 -9.21 9.04
CA LYS A 76 15.84 -10.12 7.91
C LYS A 76 14.66 -9.85 7.00
N PHE A 77 14.87 -9.93 5.69
CA PHE A 77 13.79 -9.75 4.74
C PHE A 77 12.69 -10.77 5.07
N LEU A 78 11.48 -10.27 5.37
CA LEU A 78 10.36 -11.12 5.71
C LEU A 78 9.85 -11.84 4.45
N THR A 79 10.01 -13.16 4.43
CA THR A 79 9.51 -14.07 3.39
C THR A 79 9.86 -13.61 1.96
N PRO A 80 11.14 -13.50 1.58
CA PRO A 80 11.53 -13.05 0.23
C PRO A 80 11.00 -13.97 -0.88
N GLN A 81 10.72 -15.25 -0.58
CA GLN A 81 10.12 -16.21 -1.50
C GLN A 81 8.65 -15.92 -1.85
N TRP A 82 8.01 -14.92 -1.24
CA TRP A 82 6.56 -14.76 -1.35
C TRP A 82 6.08 -14.40 -2.76
N GLY A 83 6.95 -13.84 -3.60
CA GLY A 83 6.69 -13.64 -5.03
C GLY A 83 6.52 -14.95 -5.82
N ASP A 84 7.10 -16.05 -5.34
CA ASP A 84 7.02 -17.39 -5.95
C ASP A 84 5.78 -18.18 -5.51
N VAL A 85 4.97 -17.64 -4.60
CA VAL A 85 3.74 -18.30 -4.14
C VAL A 85 2.77 -18.43 -5.31
N THR A 86 2.15 -19.60 -5.46
CA THR A 86 1.20 -19.89 -6.52
C THR A 86 -0.04 -19.00 -6.36
N PRO A 87 -0.28 -18.07 -7.31
CA PRO A 87 -1.37 -17.11 -7.20
C PRO A 87 -2.72 -17.75 -7.49
N PHE A 88 -3.78 -17.08 -7.05
CA PHE A 88 -5.14 -17.43 -7.43
C PHE A 88 -5.40 -17.06 -8.89
N ALA A 89 -5.24 -15.80 -9.30
CA ALA A 89 -5.60 -15.30 -10.63
C ALA A 89 -4.44 -14.85 -11.49
N LEU A 90 -3.32 -14.44 -10.90
CA LEU A 90 -2.12 -14.07 -11.66
C LEU A 90 -1.53 -15.30 -12.38
N GLN A 91 -0.71 -15.06 -13.40
CA GLN A 91 0.05 -16.11 -14.09
C GLN A 91 1.41 -16.33 -13.40
N PRO A 92 2.40 -15.41 -13.51
CA PRO A 92 3.45 -15.23 -12.50
C PRO A 92 3.22 -13.97 -11.64
N GLY A 93 3.90 -13.89 -10.48
CA GLY A 93 3.85 -12.72 -9.58
C GLY A 93 4.24 -11.40 -10.28
N ASN A 94 5.22 -11.47 -11.18
CA ASN A 94 5.70 -10.33 -11.97
C ASN A 94 4.80 -9.90 -13.15
N GLN A 95 3.60 -10.49 -13.32
CA GLN A 95 2.69 -10.18 -14.43
C GLN A 95 2.43 -8.68 -14.60
N TYR A 96 2.43 -7.93 -13.48
CA TYR A 96 2.17 -6.49 -13.45
C TYR A 96 3.31 -5.70 -12.83
N LEU A 97 4.55 -6.17 -12.97
CA LEU A 97 5.73 -5.51 -12.41
C LEU A 97 5.69 -3.99 -12.71
N PRO A 98 5.76 -3.12 -11.68
CA PRO A 98 5.73 -1.67 -11.82
C PRO A 98 6.90 -1.12 -12.66
N PRO A 99 6.88 0.16 -13.09
CA PRO A 99 8.09 0.79 -13.63
C PRO A 99 9.18 0.91 -12.53
N PRO A 100 10.47 1.05 -12.91
CA PRO A 100 11.54 1.31 -11.94
C PRO A 100 11.30 2.58 -11.11
N ALA A 101 11.75 2.56 -9.85
CA ALA A 101 11.75 3.72 -8.97
C ALA A 101 12.91 4.70 -9.31
N ALA A 102 12.93 5.87 -8.67
CA ALA A 102 14.03 6.82 -8.78
C ALA A 102 15.37 6.19 -8.37
N GLU A 103 16.47 6.55 -9.04
CA GLU A 103 17.79 6.01 -8.74
C GLU A 103 18.72 7.05 -8.13
N PHE A 104 19.56 6.63 -7.20
CA PHE A 104 20.63 7.45 -6.63
C PHE A 104 21.50 8.07 -7.73
N GLY A 105 21.84 9.34 -7.56
CA GLY A 105 22.52 10.15 -8.56
C GLY A 105 21.57 10.95 -9.47
N THR A 106 20.26 10.73 -9.36
CA THR A 106 19.24 11.56 -10.04
C THR A 106 18.64 12.60 -9.10
N GLN A 107 18.11 13.69 -9.67
CA GLN A 107 17.36 14.70 -8.89
C GLN A 107 16.10 14.10 -8.27
N ALA A 108 15.41 13.19 -8.97
CA ALA A 108 14.22 12.52 -8.47
C ALA A 108 14.46 11.76 -7.15
N TYR A 109 15.66 11.19 -6.98
CA TYR A 109 16.04 10.52 -5.73
C TYR A 109 16.21 11.48 -4.54
N ILE A 110 16.67 12.71 -4.81
CA ILE A 110 16.75 13.77 -3.80
C ILE A 110 15.35 14.31 -3.50
N ASP A 111 14.54 14.56 -4.54
CA ASP A 111 13.20 15.12 -4.41
C ASP A 111 12.27 14.22 -3.58
N GLN A 112 12.29 12.90 -3.80
CA GLN A 112 11.51 11.96 -2.98
C GLN A 112 11.93 11.98 -1.51
N ALA A 113 13.23 12.21 -1.21
CA ALA A 113 13.72 12.27 0.17
C ALA A 113 13.31 13.59 0.84
N LEU A 114 13.41 14.70 0.11
CA LEU A 114 12.94 16.01 0.57
C LEU A 114 11.44 16.01 0.86
N GLN A 115 10.64 15.37 0.01
CA GLN A 115 9.20 15.25 0.24
C GLN A 115 8.87 14.55 1.58
N ILE A 116 9.63 13.51 1.95
CA ILE A 116 9.43 12.82 3.24
C ILE A 116 9.85 13.73 4.41
N ILE A 117 10.92 14.50 4.25
CA ILE A 117 11.34 15.50 5.25
C ILE A 117 10.25 16.57 5.41
N GLU A 118 9.66 17.05 4.31
CA GLU A 118 8.56 18.02 4.32
C GLU A 118 7.33 17.49 5.06
N TYR A 119 6.86 16.27 4.72
CA TYR A 119 5.75 15.64 5.42
C TYR A 119 6.05 15.50 6.91
N SER A 120 7.24 15.00 7.26
CA SER A 120 7.64 14.80 8.65
C SER A 120 7.74 16.12 9.43
N ALA A 121 8.18 17.21 8.79
CA ALA A 121 8.28 18.52 9.40
C ALA A 121 6.91 19.15 9.74
N SER A 122 5.89 18.87 8.93
CA SER A 122 4.57 19.50 9.03
C SER A 122 3.45 18.56 9.49
N LEU A 123 3.78 17.42 10.12
CA LEU A 123 2.78 16.44 10.58
C LEU A 123 1.73 17.08 11.49
N THR A 124 0.48 17.12 11.00
CA THR A 124 -0.68 17.51 11.81
C THR A 124 -1.19 16.34 12.65
N ASP A 125 -1.97 16.63 13.70
CA ASP A 125 -2.65 15.58 14.48
C ASP A 125 -3.49 14.66 13.58
N GLU A 126 -4.16 15.20 12.56
CA GLU A 126 -4.94 14.39 11.61
C GLU A 126 -4.06 13.45 10.80
N GLN A 127 -2.93 13.94 10.26
CA GLN A 127 -2.00 13.12 9.49
C GLN A 127 -1.33 12.03 10.35
N LYS A 128 -1.06 12.31 11.61
CA LYS A 128 -0.58 11.33 12.58
C LYS A 128 -1.62 10.25 12.86
N VAL A 129 -2.89 10.65 13.06
CA VAL A 129 -4.00 9.70 13.23
C VAL A 129 -4.19 8.85 11.97
N ILE A 130 -4.09 9.43 10.77
CA ILE A 130 -4.11 8.69 9.50
C ILE A 130 -2.96 7.67 9.45
N ALA A 131 -1.73 8.07 9.78
CA ALA A 131 -0.57 7.18 9.80
C ALA A 131 -0.76 6.01 10.77
N GLU A 132 -1.30 6.27 11.97
CA GLU A 132 -1.57 5.25 12.99
C GLU A 132 -2.74 4.33 12.64
N TYR A 133 -3.86 4.89 12.14
CA TYR A 133 -5.06 4.13 11.79
C TYR A 133 -4.76 3.07 10.71
N TRP A 134 -3.99 3.45 9.70
CA TRP A 134 -3.57 2.54 8.62
C TRP A 134 -2.24 1.82 8.90
N ALA A 135 -1.64 1.98 10.09
CA ALA A 135 -0.37 1.34 10.42
C ALA A 135 -0.50 -0.18 10.41
N ASP A 136 -1.57 -0.71 11.03
CA ASP A 136 -1.89 -2.13 11.18
C ASP A 136 -0.66 -2.97 11.58
N GLY A 137 -0.13 -2.71 12.78
CA GLY A 137 1.10 -3.32 13.28
C GLY A 137 1.02 -4.84 13.56
N PRO A 138 2.12 -5.49 13.99
CA PRO A 138 2.26 -6.96 14.07
C PRO A 138 1.30 -7.68 15.03
N GLN A 139 0.64 -6.96 15.93
CA GLN A 139 -0.36 -7.49 16.88
C GLN A 139 -1.79 -7.06 16.52
N THR A 140 -2.00 -6.71 15.25
CA THR A 140 -3.30 -6.34 14.70
C THR A 140 -3.71 -7.35 13.63
N ILE A 141 -4.87 -7.12 13.05
CA ILE A 141 -5.38 -7.78 11.84
C ILE A 141 -4.50 -7.63 10.58
N LEU A 142 -3.46 -6.78 10.61
CA LEU A 142 -2.63 -6.41 9.45
C LEU A 142 -3.49 -5.77 8.33
N PRO A 143 -2.87 -5.16 7.30
CA PRO A 143 -3.63 -4.46 6.26
C PRO A 143 -4.62 -5.36 5.52
N PRO A 144 -4.29 -6.62 5.15
CA PRO A 144 -5.27 -7.51 4.53
C PRO A 144 -6.52 -7.72 5.41
N GLY A 145 -6.36 -7.88 6.72
CA GLY A 145 -7.48 -8.05 7.64
C GLY A 145 -8.30 -6.78 7.84
N HIS A 146 -7.70 -5.60 7.72
CA HIS A 146 -8.43 -4.31 7.81
C HIS A 146 -9.49 -4.22 6.72
N TRP A 147 -9.14 -4.60 5.51
CA TRP A 147 -10.08 -4.63 4.40
C TRP A 147 -11.16 -5.70 4.57
N HIS A 148 -10.91 -6.77 5.34
CA HIS A 148 -11.96 -7.72 5.73
C HIS A 148 -12.94 -7.10 6.74
N LEU A 149 -12.48 -6.27 7.68
CA LEU A 149 -13.39 -5.54 8.58
C LEU A 149 -14.26 -4.53 7.80
N ILE A 150 -13.69 -3.85 6.81
CA ILE A 150 -14.44 -2.98 5.90
C ILE A 150 -15.49 -3.81 5.13
N ALA A 151 -15.14 -5.00 4.65
CA ALA A 151 -16.08 -5.89 3.99
C ALA A 151 -17.19 -6.41 4.92
N GLU A 152 -16.92 -6.68 6.20
CA GLU A 152 -17.96 -7.00 7.20
C GLU A 152 -18.91 -5.82 7.42
N TYR A 153 -18.38 -4.60 7.48
CA TYR A 153 -19.20 -3.39 7.53
C TYR A 153 -20.10 -3.28 6.30
N VAL A 154 -19.56 -3.46 5.08
CA VAL A 154 -20.33 -3.45 3.82
C VAL A 154 -21.39 -4.54 3.81
N SER A 155 -21.05 -5.75 4.25
CA SER A 155 -21.98 -6.87 4.39
C SER A 155 -23.20 -6.52 5.25
N THR A 156 -22.95 -5.87 6.39
CA THR A 156 -24.01 -5.42 7.30
C THR A 156 -24.81 -4.26 6.71
N ARG A 157 -24.13 -3.26 6.15
CA ARG A 157 -24.73 -2.07 5.52
C ARG A 157 -25.70 -2.46 4.41
N ASP A 158 -25.27 -3.37 3.55
CA ASP A 158 -26.00 -3.76 2.33
C ASP A 158 -26.90 -4.98 2.55
N LYS A 159 -26.93 -5.53 3.78
CA LYS A 159 -27.75 -6.70 4.17
C LYS A 159 -27.49 -7.92 3.28
N LEU A 160 -26.22 -8.17 3.00
CA LEU A 160 -25.79 -9.28 2.15
C LEU A 160 -26.23 -10.63 2.74
N SER A 161 -26.70 -11.54 1.88
CA SER A 161 -27.05 -12.90 2.30
C SER A 161 -25.81 -13.72 2.67
N LEU A 162 -26.00 -14.93 3.21
CA LEU A 162 -24.88 -15.85 3.42
C LEU A 162 -24.15 -16.18 2.10
N ASP A 163 -24.90 -16.37 1.01
CA ASP A 163 -24.35 -16.69 -0.30
C ASP A 163 -23.54 -15.52 -0.88
N ASP A 164 -24.04 -14.28 -0.72
CA ASP A 164 -23.31 -13.07 -1.10
C ASP A 164 -22.02 -12.92 -0.29
N ASN A 165 -22.09 -13.15 1.02
CA ASN A 165 -20.92 -13.10 1.89
C ASN A 165 -19.85 -14.11 1.50
N VAL A 166 -20.24 -15.35 1.20
CA VAL A 166 -19.29 -16.37 0.72
C VAL A 166 -18.57 -15.89 -0.54
N LYS A 167 -19.29 -15.29 -1.49
CA LYS A 167 -18.71 -14.75 -2.74
C LYS A 167 -17.83 -13.53 -2.50
N LEU A 168 -18.26 -12.61 -1.63
CA LEU A 168 -17.52 -11.41 -1.26
C LEU A 168 -16.17 -11.78 -0.64
N PHE A 169 -16.18 -12.56 0.44
CA PHE A 169 -14.96 -12.93 1.15
C PHE A 169 -14.07 -13.89 0.36
N PHE A 170 -14.65 -14.77 -0.47
CA PHE A 170 -13.87 -15.56 -1.42
C PHE A 170 -13.11 -14.65 -2.40
N THR A 171 -13.78 -13.66 -2.98
CA THR A 171 -13.15 -12.77 -3.97
C THR A 171 -12.12 -11.84 -3.32
N LEU A 172 -12.47 -11.23 -2.18
CA LEU A 172 -11.60 -10.32 -1.45
C LEU A 172 -10.36 -11.03 -0.89
N GLY A 173 -10.54 -12.21 -0.28
CA GLY A 173 -9.45 -13.01 0.27
C GLY A 173 -8.41 -13.39 -0.79
N ASN A 174 -8.87 -13.78 -1.98
CA ASN A 174 -7.97 -14.05 -3.11
C ASN A 174 -7.31 -12.76 -3.64
N ALA A 175 -8.00 -11.61 -3.60
CA ALA A 175 -7.44 -10.34 -4.07
C ALA A 175 -6.31 -9.85 -3.18
N VAL A 176 -6.49 -9.90 -1.85
CA VAL A 176 -5.40 -9.55 -0.93
C VAL A 176 -4.26 -10.57 -0.98
N SER A 177 -4.57 -11.85 -1.20
CA SER A 177 -3.54 -12.90 -1.38
C SER A 177 -2.65 -12.59 -2.58
N ASP A 178 -3.24 -12.41 -3.77
CA ASP A 178 -2.49 -12.13 -5.00
C ASP A 178 -1.81 -10.77 -4.96
N ALA A 179 -2.41 -9.79 -4.27
CA ALA A 179 -1.79 -8.48 -4.07
C ALA A 179 -0.49 -8.59 -3.26
N GLY A 180 -0.45 -9.49 -2.27
CA GLY A 180 0.76 -9.79 -1.50
C GLY A 180 1.84 -10.43 -2.37
N ILE A 181 1.46 -11.40 -3.21
CA ILE A 181 2.39 -12.08 -4.13
C ILE A 181 3.02 -11.06 -5.08
N ALA A 182 2.21 -10.25 -5.75
CA ALA A 182 2.70 -9.24 -6.69
C ALA A 182 3.54 -8.14 -6.02
N ALA A 183 3.17 -7.71 -4.82
CA ALA A 183 3.95 -6.71 -4.08
C ALA A 183 5.30 -7.26 -3.62
N TRP A 184 5.37 -8.52 -3.15
CA TRP A 184 6.64 -9.13 -2.74
C TRP A 184 7.54 -9.45 -3.92
N ASP A 185 6.99 -9.86 -5.05
CA ASP A 185 7.73 -10.03 -6.30
C ASP A 185 8.42 -8.71 -6.71
N ALA A 186 7.69 -7.60 -6.71
CA ALA A 186 8.28 -6.28 -6.98
C ALA A 186 9.37 -5.91 -5.95
N LYS A 187 9.12 -6.17 -4.67
CA LYS A 187 10.08 -5.85 -3.59
C LYS A 187 11.39 -6.61 -3.70
N GLU A 188 11.33 -7.88 -4.06
CA GLU A 188 12.52 -8.70 -4.30
C GLU A 188 13.23 -8.24 -5.57
N HIS A 189 12.47 -8.01 -6.66
CA HIS A 189 13.03 -7.58 -7.94
C HIS A 189 13.84 -6.28 -7.85
N TYR A 190 13.29 -5.26 -7.16
CA TYR A 190 13.94 -3.96 -7.05
C TYR A 190 14.89 -3.84 -5.86
N ASP A 191 14.69 -4.65 -4.82
CA ASP A 191 15.43 -4.59 -3.55
C ASP A 191 15.62 -3.15 -3.04
N TYR A 192 14.60 -2.31 -3.18
CA TYR A 192 14.75 -0.86 -3.12
C TYR A 192 14.89 -0.30 -1.69
N VAL A 193 15.69 0.76 -1.58
CA VAL A 193 16.00 1.48 -0.33
C VAL A 193 14.77 2.09 0.35
N ARG A 194 14.78 2.13 1.69
CA ARG A 194 13.74 2.78 2.51
C ARG A 194 14.06 4.27 2.75
N PRO A 195 13.05 5.14 3.02
CA PRO A 195 13.30 6.56 3.29
C PRO A 195 14.31 6.84 4.41
N ILE A 196 14.27 6.06 5.50
CA ILE A 196 15.23 6.18 6.60
C ILE A 196 16.68 6.06 6.13
N THR A 197 16.99 5.02 5.36
CA THR A 197 18.32 4.80 4.80
C THR A 197 18.70 5.87 3.79
N ALA A 198 17.77 6.24 2.89
CA ALA A 198 18.03 7.24 1.86
C ALA A 198 18.34 8.62 2.46
N ILE A 199 17.51 9.09 3.40
CA ILE A 199 17.67 10.40 4.06
C ILE A 199 18.96 10.44 4.87
N GLN A 200 19.21 9.42 5.70
CA GLN A 200 20.43 9.36 6.52
C GLN A 200 21.68 9.31 5.64
N TYR A 201 21.66 8.57 4.54
CA TYR A 201 22.78 8.50 3.59
C TYR A 201 23.03 9.84 2.89
N LEU A 202 21.98 10.50 2.41
CA LEU A 202 22.11 11.81 1.77
C LEU A 202 22.67 12.84 2.77
N ALA A 203 22.18 12.85 4.01
CA ALA A 203 22.68 13.72 5.07
C ALA A 203 24.16 13.45 5.41
N ALA A 204 24.54 12.19 5.58
CA ALA A 204 25.90 11.78 5.93
C ALA A 204 26.94 12.18 4.87
N ASN A 205 26.51 12.31 3.61
CA ASN A 205 27.35 12.68 2.48
C ASN A 205 27.18 14.14 2.03
N HIS A 206 26.45 14.98 2.79
CA HIS A 206 26.14 16.37 2.42
C HIS A 206 25.47 16.53 1.05
N LEU A 207 24.62 15.56 0.67
CA LEU A 207 23.94 15.52 -0.62
C LEU A 207 22.54 16.14 -0.59
N LEU A 208 22.01 16.49 0.58
CA LEU A 208 20.79 17.30 0.64
C LEU A 208 21.10 18.76 0.28
N PRO A 209 20.24 19.43 -0.52
CA PRO A 209 20.46 20.81 -0.94
C PRO A 209 20.36 21.80 0.22
N ASN A 210 21.43 22.57 0.49
CA ASN A 210 21.47 23.58 1.56
C ASN A 210 20.57 24.81 1.28
N ASP A 211 20.10 24.99 0.04
CA ASP A 211 19.11 26.01 -0.34
C ASP A 211 17.66 25.57 -0.07
N HIS A 212 17.44 24.32 0.34
CA HIS A 212 16.14 23.85 0.81
C HIS A 212 15.84 24.39 2.23
N PRO A 213 14.64 24.94 2.51
CA PRO A 213 14.35 25.62 3.78
C PRO A 213 14.39 24.71 5.02
N LEU A 214 14.26 23.39 4.82
CA LEU A 214 14.30 22.39 5.90
C LEU A 214 15.65 21.68 6.01
N VAL A 215 16.68 22.14 5.30
CA VAL A 215 18.03 21.56 5.32
C VAL A 215 19.02 22.66 5.66
N ARG A 216 20.01 22.36 6.51
CA ARG A 216 21.13 23.27 6.76
C ARG A 216 22.39 22.50 7.12
N THR A 217 23.55 23.11 6.92
CA THR A 217 24.80 22.61 7.50
C THR A 217 25.10 23.41 8.77
N ASN A 218 25.23 22.72 9.90
CA ASN A 218 25.59 23.34 11.17
C ASN A 218 27.04 23.87 11.09
N PRO A 219 27.28 25.18 11.26
CA PRO A 219 28.60 25.75 11.06
C PRO A 219 29.61 25.39 12.16
N GLN A 220 29.16 24.88 13.32
CA GLN A 220 30.03 24.45 14.41
C GLN A 220 30.45 22.99 14.30
N THR A 221 29.52 22.11 13.91
CA THR A 221 29.76 20.66 13.86
C THR A 221 30.02 20.13 12.45
N ASN A 222 29.74 20.93 11.41
CA ASN A 222 29.71 20.52 10.02
C ASN A 222 28.76 19.34 9.76
N VAL A 223 27.73 19.16 10.59
CA VAL A 223 26.69 18.14 10.38
C VAL A 223 25.60 18.72 9.47
N GLN A 224 25.10 17.92 8.52
CA GLN A 224 23.90 18.26 7.76
C GLN A 224 22.65 17.97 8.60
N GLU A 225 22.00 19.04 9.06
CA GLU A 225 20.80 19.00 9.87
C GLU A 225 19.55 19.15 8.99
N ILE A 226 18.45 18.55 9.43
CA ILE A 226 17.13 18.69 8.81
C ILE A 226 16.10 19.13 9.85
N TYR A 227 15.11 19.93 9.43
CA TYR A 227 13.96 20.29 10.26
C TYR A 227 12.82 19.30 10.03
N THR A 228 12.41 18.57 11.06
CA THR A 228 11.55 17.38 10.94
C THR A 228 10.94 17.01 12.29
N TRP A 229 9.93 16.13 12.33
CA TRP A 229 9.49 15.48 13.57
C TRP A 229 10.68 14.76 14.24
N ALA A 230 10.94 15.10 15.50
CA ALA A 230 12.18 14.71 16.18
C ALA A 230 12.02 13.55 17.17
N GLY A 231 10.94 12.77 17.04
CA GLY A 231 10.59 11.69 17.95
C GLY A 231 9.37 12.01 18.82
N PRO A 232 8.87 11.00 19.56
CA PRO A 232 7.66 11.12 20.36
C PRO A 232 7.66 12.32 21.30
N ASP A 233 6.59 13.11 21.26
CA ASP A 233 6.34 14.27 22.14
C ASP A 233 7.40 15.39 22.03
N ARG A 234 8.22 15.38 20.96
CA ARG A 234 9.27 16.40 20.73
C ARG A 234 8.90 17.44 19.68
N GLY A 235 7.82 17.22 18.93
CA GLY A 235 7.42 18.06 17.81
C GLY A 235 8.50 18.16 16.72
N SER A 236 8.38 19.17 15.86
CA SER A 236 9.33 19.42 14.79
C SER A 236 10.46 20.34 15.25
N GLN A 237 11.71 19.94 15.01
CA GLN A 237 12.91 20.71 15.33
C GLN A 237 14.06 20.34 14.39
N TRP A 238 15.12 21.13 14.42
CA TRP A 238 16.38 20.78 13.75
C TRP A 238 17.05 19.60 14.46
N ILE A 239 17.36 18.56 13.70
CA ILE A 239 18.10 17.38 14.18
C ILE A 239 19.22 17.03 13.21
N ASP A 240 20.17 16.22 13.68
CA ASP A 240 21.15 15.56 12.81
C ASP A 240 20.44 14.62 11.82
N GLY A 241 20.53 14.92 10.52
CA GLY A 241 19.88 14.15 9.47
C GLY A 241 20.38 12.71 9.37
N THR A 242 21.60 12.42 9.86
CA THR A 242 22.16 11.07 9.92
C THR A 242 21.49 10.19 10.97
N THR A 243 20.68 10.78 11.86
CA THR A 243 19.97 10.10 12.94
C THR A 243 18.45 10.16 12.79
N TRP A 244 17.95 10.65 11.64
CA TRP A 244 16.51 10.80 11.39
C TRP A 244 15.75 9.49 11.53
N LEU A 245 14.55 9.56 12.12
CA LEU A 245 13.64 8.43 12.26
C LEU A 245 12.26 8.79 11.70
N PRO A 246 11.58 7.84 11.04
CA PRO A 246 10.20 8.02 10.57
C PRO A 246 9.22 8.13 11.75
N TYR A 247 8.01 8.64 11.49
CA TYR A 247 6.94 8.70 12.49
C TYR A 247 6.44 7.29 12.84
N GLN A 248 6.97 6.74 13.93
CA GLN A 248 6.68 5.38 14.40
C GLN A 248 6.79 5.28 15.93
N LYS A 249 6.23 4.23 16.52
CA LYS A 249 6.48 3.89 17.93
C LYS A 249 7.97 3.70 18.17
N SER A 250 8.46 4.10 19.34
CA SER A 250 9.85 3.86 19.76
C SER A 250 10.24 2.37 19.77
N THR A 251 9.28 1.47 19.89
CA THR A 251 9.47 0.00 19.87
C THR A 251 9.20 -0.63 18.51
N PHE A 252 8.81 0.15 17.50
CA PHE A 252 8.51 -0.34 16.17
C PHE A 252 9.59 0.10 15.19
N ILE A 253 10.15 -0.87 14.48
CA ILE A 253 11.10 -0.61 13.40
C ILE A 253 10.32 -0.58 12.10
N THR A 254 10.73 0.30 11.19
CA THR A 254 10.33 0.28 9.77
C THR A 254 10.29 -1.16 9.25
N PRO A 255 9.24 -1.59 8.52
CA PRO A 255 9.03 -3.01 8.23
C PRO A 255 10.24 -3.71 7.57
N PRO A 256 10.54 -4.97 7.94
CA PRO A 256 11.78 -5.66 7.59
C PRO A 256 11.74 -6.25 6.17
N PHE A 257 11.58 -5.39 5.17
CA PHE A 257 11.59 -5.73 3.74
C PHE A 257 11.78 -4.47 2.90
N ALA A 258 12.20 -4.65 1.64
CA ALA A 258 12.43 -3.58 0.67
C ALA A 258 11.22 -2.65 0.49
N GLU A 259 11.48 -1.42 0.06
CA GLU A 259 10.49 -0.35 -0.03
C GLU A 259 9.49 -0.57 -1.16
N TYR A 260 9.97 -0.83 -2.37
CA TYR A 260 9.18 -0.64 -3.59
C TYR A 260 8.55 -1.93 -4.12
N VAL A 261 7.24 -2.02 -4.33
CA VAL A 261 6.18 -1.04 -4.02
C VAL A 261 5.62 -1.20 -2.61
N SER A 262 4.81 -0.24 -2.14
CA SER A 262 4.08 -0.34 -0.87
C SER A 262 3.09 -1.51 -0.87
N GLY A 263 3.27 -2.46 0.05
CA GLY A 263 2.35 -3.58 0.27
C GLY A 263 0.98 -3.08 0.70
N HIS A 264 0.91 -2.19 1.70
CA HIS A 264 -0.33 -1.53 2.15
C HIS A 264 -1.11 -0.93 0.98
N SER A 265 -0.44 -0.12 0.15
CA SER A 265 -1.07 0.52 -1.02
C SER A 265 -1.64 -0.51 -2.01
N THR A 266 -0.91 -1.61 -2.20
CA THR A 266 -1.29 -2.71 -3.09
C THR A 266 -2.49 -3.49 -2.56
N PHE A 267 -2.49 -3.87 -1.28
CA PHE A 267 -3.61 -4.53 -0.61
C PHE A 267 -4.87 -3.66 -0.63
N SER A 268 -4.72 -2.38 -0.29
CA SER A 268 -5.83 -1.44 -0.20
C SER A 268 -6.50 -1.20 -1.54
N ALA A 269 -5.71 -0.96 -2.59
CA ALA A 269 -6.24 -0.74 -3.91
C ALA A 269 -6.89 -2.01 -4.52
N ALA A 270 -6.32 -3.20 -4.28
CA ALA A 270 -6.95 -4.45 -4.70
C ALA A 270 -8.29 -4.69 -4.00
N SER A 271 -8.34 -4.41 -2.70
CA SER A 271 -9.55 -4.58 -1.89
C SER A 271 -10.66 -3.61 -2.28
N ALA A 272 -10.33 -2.33 -2.45
CA ALA A 272 -11.26 -1.33 -2.95
C ALA A 272 -11.80 -1.70 -4.34
N GLU A 273 -10.95 -2.20 -5.23
CA GLU A 273 -11.37 -2.67 -6.56
C GLU A 273 -12.40 -3.82 -6.47
N ILE A 274 -12.19 -4.80 -5.59
CA ILE A 274 -13.16 -5.88 -5.37
C ILE A 274 -14.47 -5.33 -4.79
N LEU A 275 -14.41 -4.50 -3.75
CA LEU A 275 -15.60 -3.96 -3.10
C LEU A 275 -16.43 -3.11 -4.06
N LYS A 276 -15.77 -2.33 -4.92
CA LYS A 276 -16.40 -1.56 -5.98
C LYS A 276 -17.19 -2.42 -6.95
N ARG A 277 -16.53 -3.47 -7.47
CA ARG A 277 -17.13 -4.39 -8.43
C ARG A 277 -18.25 -5.22 -7.79
N PHE A 278 -18.06 -5.65 -6.55
CA PHE A 278 -19.04 -6.45 -5.82
C PHE A 278 -20.32 -5.68 -5.53
N THR A 279 -20.21 -4.44 -5.05
CA THR A 279 -21.35 -3.58 -4.73
C THR A 279 -21.91 -2.84 -5.96
N ASN A 280 -21.19 -2.88 -7.09
CA ASN A 280 -21.46 -2.06 -8.28
C ASN A 280 -21.55 -0.56 -7.95
N SER A 281 -20.76 -0.11 -6.97
CA SER A 281 -20.71 1.27 -6.46
C SER A 281 -19.35 1.56 -5.85
N ASP A 282 -18.89 2.82 -5.86
CA ASP A 282 -17.70 3.22 -5.11
C ASP A 282 -18.02 3.67 -3.68
N GLU A 283 -19.29 3.64 -3.28
CA GLU A 283 -19.73 4.14 -1.99
C GLU A 283 -19.28 3.24 -0.83
N LEU A 284 -18.61 3.84 0.16
CA LEU A 284 -18.25 3.23 1.44
C LEU A 284 -19.10 3.82 2.58
N GLY A 285 -19.04 5.13 2.80
CA GLY A 285 -19.81 5.80 3.87
C GLY A 285 -19.39 5.38 5.28
N ALA A 286 -18.10 5.17 5.52
CA ALA A 286 -17.56 4.76 6.82
C ALA A 286 -16.80 5.90 7.50
N CYS A 287 -16.78 5.90 8.83
CA CYS A 287 -15.96 6.82 9.60
C CYS A 287 -15.30 6.12 10.78
N HIS A 288 -14.12 6.60 11.15
CA HIS A 288 -13.42 6.27 12.38
C HIS A 288 -13.31 7.51 13.27
N THR A 289 -13.31 7.35 14.59
CA THR A 289 -13.06 8.45 15.52
C THR A 289 -11.94 8.06 16.47
N GLN A 290 -10.82 8.75 16.37
CA GLN A 290 -9.72 8.68 17.32
C GLN A 290 -10.00 9.70 18.43
N LEU A 291 -10.02 9.26 19.68
CA LEU A 291 -10.21 10.15 20.82
C LEU A 291 -8.94 10.96 21.11
N SER A 292 -9.08 12.13 21.73
CA SER A 292 -7.92 12.92 22.19
C SER A 292 -6.97 12.11 23.08
N ASN A 293 -5.66 12.28 22.92
CA ASN A 293 -4.60 11.66 23.74
C ASN A 293 -4.65 10.11 23.75
N THR A 294 -5.02 9.50 22.62
CA THR A 294 -5.08 8.03 22.47
C THR A 294 -4.14 7.49 21.40
N SER A 295 -3.29 8.34 20.82
CA SER A 295 -2.15 7.91 20.02
C SER A 295 -1.31 6.93 20.84
N THR A 296 -0.81 5.93 20.13
CA THR A 296 0.08 4.94 20.70
C THR A 296 1.56 5.28 20.47
N PHE A 297 1.82 6.41 19.79
CA PHE A 297 3.14 6.89 19.40
C PHE A 297 3.52 8.10 20.26
N GLU A 298 2.57 8.98 20.58
CA GLU A 298 2.75 10.23 21.31
C GLU A 298 1.66 10.42 22.38
N THR A 299 2.03 10.92 23.57
CA THR A 299 1.12 10.95 24.73
C THR A 299 0.01 11.99 24.63
N HIS A 300 0.22 13.06 23.87
CA HIS A 300 -0.73 14.18 23.73
C HIS A 300 -1.35 14.29 22.33
N THR A 301 -1.35 13.19 21.58
CA THR A 301 -1.82 13.14 20.19
C THR A 301 -3.05 12.22 20.07
N PRO A 302 -4.06 12.57 19.26
CA PRO A 302 -4.33 13.93 18.80
C PRO A 302 -4.73 14.82 19.99
N SER A 303 -4.47 16.12 19.91
CA SER A 303 -4.82 17.09 20.96
C SER A 303 -6.33 17.23 21.17
N ASN A 304 -7.11 16.99 20.12
CA ASN A 304 -8.56 16.92 20.12
C ASN A 304 -9.00 15.63 19.43
N SER A 305 -10.21 15.14 19.71
CA SER A 305 -10.74 13.98 18.99
C SER A 305 -10.83 14.27 17.49
N ILE A 306 -10.35 13.33 16.66
CA ILE A 306 -10.33 13.44 15.21
C ILE A 306 -11.26 12.38 14.62
N LYS A 307 -12.08 12.80 13.66
CA LYS A 307 -12.97 11.91 12.93
C LYS A 307 -12.50 11.82 11.47
N LEU A 308 -12.04 10.63 11.08
CA LEU A 308 -11.74 10.31 9.69
C LEU A 308 -13.01 9.75 9.05
N CYS A 309 -13.35 10.17 7.84
CA CYS A 309 -14.52 9.70 7.12
C CYS A 309 -14.17 9.48 5.65
N TRP A 310 -14.69 8.39 5.09
CA TRP A 310 -14.47 8.00 3.70
C TRP A 310 -15.80 7.75 3.02
N ASP A 311 -16.15 8.63 2.10
CA ASP A 311 -17.35 8.49 1.27
C ASP A 311 -17.19 7.32 0.28
N THR A 312 -15.96 7.04 -0.17
CA THR A 312 -15.70 6.02 -1.18
C THR A 312 -14.63 5.00 -0.78
N PHE A 313 -14.71 3.79 -1.35
CA PHE A 313 -13.65 2.80 -1.22
C PHE A 313 -12.32 3.33 -1.79
N THR A 314 -12.39 4.05 -2.92
CA THR A 314 -11.23 4.71 -3.51
C THR A 314 -10.57 5.70 -2.54
N SER A 315 -11.33 6.58 -1.90
CA SER A 315 -10.76 7.53 -0.93
C SER A 315 -10.13 6.85 0.28
N ALA A 316 -10.73 5.76 0.78
CA ALA A 316 -10.14 4.98 1.88
C ALA A 316 -8.83 4.31 1.45
N ALA A 317 -8.77 3.73 0.24
CA ALA A 317 -7.56 3.11 -0.27
C ALA A 317 -6.44 4.13 -0.57
N ASP A 318 -6.80 5.31 -1.05
CA ASP A 318 -5.86 6.39 -1.32
C ASP A 318 -5.30 6.98 -0.02
N GLU A 319 -6.13 7.11 1.02
CA GLU A 319 -5.68 7.55 2.34
C GLU A 319 -4.78 6.48 3.01
N ALA A 320 -5.12 5.19 2.87
CA ALA A 320 -4.25 4.10 3.31
C ALA A 320 -2.88 4.16 2.62
N GLY A 321 -2.84 4.58 1.35
CA GLY A 321 -1.61 4.81 0.60
C GLY A 321 -0.78 5.99 1.12
N ILE A 322 -1.37 7.20 1.18
CA ILE A 322 -0.65 8.40 1.65
C ILE A 322 -0.26 8.31 3.13
N SER A 323 -0.96 7.51 3.94
CA SER A 323 -0.60 7.24 5.34
C SER A 323 0.86 6.76 5.49
N ARG A 324 1.41 6.10 4.46
CA ARG A 324 2.77 5.55 4.49
C ARG A 324 3.83 6.64 4.34
N LEU A 325 3.49 7.75 3.67
CA LEU A 325 4.32 8.94 3.54
C LEU A 325 4.27 9.76 4.83
N TYR A 326 3.07 9.91 5.44
CA TYR A 326 2.95 10.51 6.77
C TYR A 326 3.72 9.72 7.84
N GLY A 327 3.69 8.39 7.74
CA GLY A 327 4.54 7.51 8.56
C GLY A 327 6.03 7.57 8.21
N GLY A 328 6.43 8.19 7.10
CA GLY A 328 7.84 8.31 6.66
C GLY A 328 8.50 7.00 6.22
N ILE A 329 7.73 5.96 5.87
CA ILE A 329 8.25 4.60 5.62
C ILE A 329 8.18 4.15 4.16
N HIS A 330 7.54 4.94 3.30
CA HIS A 330 7.46 4.74 1.85
C HIS A 330 7.58 6.06 1.10
N PHE A 331 8.06 6.01 -0.14
CA PHE A 331 8.06 7.14 -1.07
C PHE A 331 6.75 7.22 -1.84
N GLN A 332 6.47 8.37 -2.46
CA GLN A 332 5.27 8.57 -3.28
C GLN A 332 5.15 7.57 -4.43
N ASP A 333 6.24 7.28 -5.14
CA ASP A 333 6.23 6.29 -6.23
C ASP A 333 5.86 4.90 -5.70
N GLY A 334 6.39 4.52 -4.53
CA GLY A 334 6.06 3.27 -3.86
C GLY A 334 4.56 3.16 -3.52
N ASP A 335 3.92 4.26 -3.11
CA ASP A 335 2.47 4.32 -2.93
C ASP A 335 1.71 4.24 -4.27
N ILE A 336 1.95 5.20 -5.17
CA ILE A 336 1.18 5.37 -6.41
C ILE A 336 1.24 4.11 -7.27
N ASN A 337 2.44 3.57 -7.47
CA ASN A 337 2.63 2.36 -8.26
C ASN A 337 2.10 1.11 -7.53
N GLY A 338 2.16 1.08 -6.20
CA GLY A 338 1.49 0.05 -5.40
C GLY A 338 -0.03 0.05 -5.59
N ARG A 339 -0.68 1.23 -5.58
CA ARG A 339 -2.12 1.34 -5.84
C ARG A 339 -2.48 0.94 -7.27
N VAL A 340 -1.66 1.31 -8.26
CA VAL A 340 -1.84 0.88 -9.66
C VAL A 340 -1.75 -0.64 -9.77
N LEU A 341 -0.74 -1.25 -9.14
CA LEU A 341 -0.57 -2.70 -9.08
C LEU A 341 -1.78 -3.38 -8.45
N GLY A 342 -2.21 -2.90 -7.28
CA GLY A 342 -3.36 -3.45 -6.56
C GLY A 342 -4.65 -3.45 -7.38
N ARG A 343 -4.97 -2.35 -8.08
CA ARG A 343 -6.14 -2.30 -8.97
C ARG A 343 -6.09 -3.33 -10.10
N LYS A 344 -4.92 -3.53 -10.73
CA LYS A 344 -4.75 -4.55 -11.78
C LYS A 344 -4.94 -5.96 -11.23
N VAL A 345 -4.41 -6.23 -10.04
CA VAL A 345 -4.59 -7.52 -9.34
C VAL A 345 -6.06 -7.74 -8.99
N GLY A 346 -6.72 -6.75 -8.38
CA GLY A 346 -8.14 -6.83 -8.02
C GLY A 346 -9.02 -7.12 -9.24
N ALA A 347 -8.77 -6.45 -10.37
CA ALA A 347 -9.48 -6.73 -11.62
C ALA A 347 -9.27 -8.18 -12.12
N ALA A 348 -8.03 -8.68 -12.10
CA ALA A 348 -7.73 -10.06 -12.52
C ALA A 348 -8.41 -11.09 -11.61
N VAL A 349 -8.36 -10.87 -10.30
CA VAL A 349 -9.01 -11.75 -9.31
C VAL A 349 -10.52 -11.73 -9.47
N TRP A 350 -11.12 -10.56 -9.71
CA TRP A 350 -12.55 -10.45 -9.98
C TRP A 350 -12.97 -11.37 -11.13
N GLU A 351 -12.30 -11.27 -12.29
CA GLU A 351 -12.64 -12.08 -13.46
C GLU A 351 -12.57 -13.58 -13.17
N LYS A 352 -11.50 -14.03 -12.50
CA LYS A 352 -11.36 -15.45 -12.15
C LYS A 352 -12.36 -15.90 -11.09
N ALA A 353 -12.69 -15.04 -10.12
CA ALA A 353 -13.71 -15.34 -9.12
C ALA A 353 -15.09 -15.48 -9.78
N GLN A 354 -15.45 -14.58 -10.69
CA GLN A 354 -16.71 -14.66 -11.44
C GLN A 354 -16.81 -15.94 -12.28
N TYR A 355 -15.71 -16.42 -12.87
CA TYR A 355 -15.70 -17.72 -13.56
C TYR A 355 -16.14 -18.87 -12.63
N TYR A 356 -15.60 -18.94 -11.41
CA TYR A 356 -15.97 -19.98 -10.45
C TYR A 356 -17.39 -19.80 -9.90
N ILE A 357 -17.77 -18.56 -9.56
CA ILE A 357 -19.11 -18.21 -9.06
C ILE A 357 -20.19 -18.61 -10.08
N ASN A 358 -19.91 -18.46 -11.38
CA ASN A 358 -20.82 -18.83 -12.47
C ASN A 358 -20.72 -20.31 -12.90
N GLY A 359 -20.14 -21.17 -12.06
CA GLY A 359 -20.07 -22.61 -12.31
C GLY A 359 -19.11 -23.01 -13.42
N GLY A 360 -17.99 -22.29 -13.56
CA GLY A 360 -16.97 -22.55 -14.58
C GLY A 360 -17.37 -22.06 -15.98
N LYS A 361 -18.29 -21.09 -16.06
CA LYS A 361 -18.69 -20.43 -17.30
C LYS A 361 -18.13 -19.03 -17.32
N VAL A 362 -17.60 -18.62 -18.46
CA VAL A 362 -17.23 -17.22 -18.69
C VAL A 362 -18.50 -16.38 -18.59
N ALA A 363 -18.50 -15.36 -17.73
CA ALA A 363 -19.62 -14.43 -17.62
C ALA A 363 -19.87 -13.79 -19.00
N LYS A 364 -21.15 -13.61 -19.40
CA LYS A 364 -21.45 -12.75 -20.55
C LYS A 364 -20.95 -11.37 -20.19
N SER A 365 -19.98 -10.85 -20.94
CA SER A 365 -19.38 -9.53 -20.73
C SER A 365 -20.47 -8.50 -20.41
N ILE A 366 -20.41 -7.90 -19.23
CA ILE A 366 -21.11 -6.64 -18.98
C ILE A 366 -20.43 -5.63 -19.92
N PRO A 367 -21.16 -4.92 -20.79
CA PRO A 367 -20.55 -3.89 -21.62
C PRO A 367 -19.84 -2.91 -20.69
N GLU A 368 -18.56 -2.63 -20.96
CA GLU A 368 -17.86 -1.55 -20.28
C GLU A 368 -18.74 -0.30 -20.33
N SER A 369 -18.87 0.40 -19.19
CA SER A 369 -19.35 1.77 -19.24
C SER A 369 -18.42 2.52 -20.19
N SER A 370 -19.01 3.03 -21.27
CA SER A 370 -18.32 3.68 -22.38
C SER A 370 -17.14 4.51 -21.90
N SER A 371 -15.94 4.02 -22.20
CA SER A 371 -14.69 4.70 -21.93
C SER A 371 -14.71 6.10 -22.57
N VAL A 372 -14.03 7.03 -21.89
CA VAL A 372 -13.89 8.46 -22.22
C VAL A 372 -12.98 8.65 -23.45
N VAL A 373 -13.22 7.90 -24.53
CA VAL A 373 -12.47 7.97 -25.79
C VAL A 373 -13.18 8.91 -26.80
N GLY A 374 -14.31 9.51 -26.42
CA GLY A 374 -15.06 10.44 -27.27
C GLY A 374 -14.64 11.92 -27.24
N LEU A 375 -13.62 12.34 -26.46
CA LEU A 375 -13.32 13.77 -26.25
C LEU A 375 -11.94 14.25 -26.75
N LEU A 376 -11.35 13.58 -27.74
CA LEU A 376 -10.06 14.00 -28.33
C LEU A 376 -10.11 14.30 -29.85
N THR A 377 -11.28 14.46 -30.46
CA THR A 377 -11.40 14.73 -31.91
C THR A 377 -12.30 15.92 -32.27
N PHE A 378 -12.27 17.01 -31.50
CA PHE A 378 -12.84 18.30 -31.94
C PHE A 378 -12.03 19.52 -31.47
N VAL A 379 -10.71 19.52 -31.70
CA VAL A 379 -9.88 20.75 -31.72
C VAL A 379 -8.95 20.71 -32.93
N ALA A 380 -9.52 20.69 -34.11
CA ALA A 380 -8.86 21.06 -35.36
C ALA A 380 -9.97 21.37 -36.38
N PHE A 381 -9.80 22.45 -37.15
CA PHE A 381 -10.77 23.05 -38.08
C PHE A 381 -11.80 24.00 -37.47
N SER A 382 -11.31 25.20 -37.14
CA SER A 382 -12.02 26.45 -37.45
C SER A 382 -11.01 27.60 -37.50
N ALA A 383 -10.13 27.55 -38.50
CA ALA A 383 -9.43 28.73 -38.98
C ALA A 383 -9.65 28.79 -40.49
N VAL A 384 -9.95 29.99 -40.97
CA VAL A 384 -10.11 30.37 -42.39
C VAL A 384 -11.50 30.10 -42.97
N SER A 385 -12.37 31.12 -42.95
CA SER A 385 -12.96 31.76 -44.16
C SER A 385 -14.23 32.55 -43.82
N PHE A 386 -14.44 33.65 -44.53
CA PHE A 386 -15.63 34.53 -44.59
C PHE A 386 -15.72 35.74 -43.65
N ILE A 387 -14.96 36.80 -43.98
CA ILE A 387 -15.51 38.17 -44.00
C ILE A 387 -14.99 38.92 -45.24
N LYS A 388 -15.81 38.94 -46.29
CA LYS A 388 -15.95 39.94 -47.37
C LYS A 388 -17.32 39.60 -47.98
N SER A 389 -18.29 40.46 -48.20
CA SER A 389 -18.40 41.91 -48.22
C SER A 389 -19.89 42.20 -48.44
N ASN A 390 -20.47 43.23 -47.82
CA ASN A 390 -21.46 44.03 -48.54
C ASN A 390 -21.51 45.47 -48.01
N PRO A 391 -21.72 46.48 -48.90
CA PRO A 391 -21.53 47.89 -48.59
C PRO A 391 -22.86 48.64 -48.35
N ILE A 392 -22.71 49.94 -48.01
CA ILE A 392 -23.67 51.06 -48.17
C ILE A 392 -24.41 51.55 -46.90
N SER A 393 -23.90 52.65 -46.32
CA SER A 393 -24.55 54.00 -46.23
C SER A 393 -24.00 54.75 -44.99
N ARG A 394 -23.17 55.80 -45.17
CA ARG A 394 -23.52 57.24 -45.23
C ARG A 394 -24.29 57.78 -44.01
N MET A 395 -23.61 58.51 -43.11
CA MET A 395 -23.61 60.00 -43.03
C MET A 395 -23.02 60.54 -41.70
N ARG A 396 -22.11 61.52 -41.84
CA ARG A 396 -21.91 62.78 -41.07
C ARG A 396 -22.46 62.82 -39.63
N LYS A 397 -21.68 63.16 -38.61
CA LYS A 397 -20.88 64.39 -38.39
C LYS A 397 -19.80 64.11 -37.35
#